data_AF-A0AAF1D7J9-F1
#
_entry.id   AF-A0AAF1D7J9-F1
#
_cell.length_a   1.000
_cell.length_b   1.000
_cell.length_c   1.000
_cell.angle_alpha   90.00
_cell.angle_beta   90.00
_cell.angle_gamma   90.00
#
_symmetry.space_group_name_H-M   'P 1'
#
loop_
_entity.id
_entity.type
_entity.pdbx_description
1 polymer ?
#
loop_
_entity_poly.entity_id
_entity_poly.type
_entity_poly.pdbx_seq_one_letter_code
_entity_poly.pdbx_strand_id
1 'polypeptide(L)' 'MKTTAERVEYMMKTLKINEQTEFGKLCGASKNVVYQWLSGRIKSIDARYAFKIEDNTEFSARWIMLGEGKIKK' A
#
# COMPACT_ATOMS: atom_id res chain seq x y z
N MET A 1 -8.57 8.86 -4.49
CA MET A 1 -7.39 8.11 -4.98
C MET A 1 -7.88 6.98 -5.86
N LYS A 2 -7.61 7.05 -7.16
CA LYS A 2 -8.07 6.13 -8.20
C LYS A 2 -7.09 4.97 -8.42
N THR A 3 -5.79 5.22 -8.40
CA THR A 3 -4.80 4.19 -8.75
C THR A 3 -4.12 3.57 -7.54
N THR A 4 -3.55 2.38 -7.72
CA THR A 4 -2.72 1.73 -6.70
C THR A 4 -1.48 2.57 -6.35
N ALA A 5 -0.86 3.22 -7.33
CA ALA A 5 0.27 4.13 -7.10
C ALA A 5 -0.10 5.26 -6.14
N GLU A 6 -1.19 5.97 -6.41
CA GLU A 6 -1.68 7.07 -5.54
C GLU A 6 -1.96 6.59 -4.11
N ARG A 7 -2.52 5.39 -3.95
CA ARG A 7 -2.78 4.80 -2.63
C ARG A 7 -1.48 4.49 -1.89
N VAL A 8 -0.50 3.89 -2.58
CA VAL A 8 0.81 3.57 -1.98
C VAL A 8 1.56 4.85 -1.60
N GLU A 9 1.60 5.86 -2.46
CA GLU A 9 2.20 7.16 -2.16
C GLU A 9 1.55 7.82 -0.94
N TYR A 10 0.21 7.80 -0.88
CA TYR A 10 -0.53 8.35 0.25
C TYR A 10 -0.23 7.63 1.56
N MET A 11 -0.16 6.28 1.55
CA MET A 11 0.20 5.50 2.74
C MET A 11 1.63 5.82 3.19
N MET A 12 2.60 5.80 2.27
CA MET A 12 4.00 6.13 2.57
C MET A 12 4.14 7.52 3.17
N LYS A 13 3.48 8.53 2.58
CA LYS A 13 3.50 9.92 3.07
C LYS A 13 2.87 10.04 4.46
N THR A 14 1.74 9.37 4.70
CA THR A 14 1.04 9.41 5.99
C THR A 14 1.86 8.77 7.09
N LEU A 15 2.52 7.65 6.79
CA LEU A 15 3.39 6.92 7.72
C LEU A 15 4.79 7.54 7.86
N LYS A 16 5.08 8.61 7.10
CA LYS A 16 6.41 9.26 7.02
C LYS A 16 7.53 8.31 6.58
N ILE A 17 7.18 7.31 5.75
CA ILE A 17 8.12 6.35 5.17
C ILE A 17 8.65 6.94 3.85
N ASN A 18 9.96 7.21 3.81
CA ASN A 18 10.61 7.78 2.62
C ASN A 18 11.16 6.70 1.69
N GLU A 19 11.37 5.47 2.19
CA GLU A 19 11.99 4.40 1.43
C GLU A 19 11.00 3.28 1.06
N GLN A 20 11.00 2.89 -0.21
CA GLN A 20 10.21 1.74 -0.69
C GLN A 20 10.60 0.43 0.01
N THR A 21 11.86 0.30 0.41
CA THR A 21 12.35 -0.88 1.15
C THR A 21 11.68 -0.99 2.52
N GLU A 22 11.52 0.14 3.22
CA GLU A 22 10.87 0.20 4.53
C GLU A 22 9.38 -0.10 4.41
N PHE A 23 8.69 0.50 3.43
CA PHE A 23 7.29 0.19 3.15
C PHE A 23 7.10 -1.30 2.76
N GLY A 24 8.03 -1.84 1.99
CA GLY A 24 8.05 -3.26 1.64
C GLY A 24 8.13 -4.15 2.88
N LYS A 25 9.05 -3.86 3.81
CA LYS A 25 9.18 -4.59 5.08
C LYS A 25 7.88 -4.55 5.89
N LEU A 26 7.23 -3.39 5.99
CA LEU A 26 5.97 -3.21 6.70
C LEU A 26 4.86 -4.15 6.17
N CYS A 27 4.72 -4.25 4.85
CA CYS A 27 3.68 -5.07 4.23
C CYS A 27 4.14 -6.49 3.86
N GLY A 28 5.41 -6.84 4.10
CA GLY A 28 6.00 -8.12 3.68
C GLY A 28 6.23 -8.25 2.17
N ALA A 29 6.30 -7.14 1.43
CA ALA A 29 6.65 -7.10 0.02
C ALA A 29 8.14 -6.80 -0.19
N SER A 30 8.69 -7.18 -1.35
CA SER A 30 10.02 -6.73 -1.74
C SER A 30 10.00 -5.27 -2.22
N LYS A 31 11.14 -4.58 -2.16
CA LYS A 31 11.31 -3.23 -2.74
C LYS A 31 10.82 -3.17 -4.20
N ASN A 32 11.12 -4.21 -4.99
CA ASN A 32 10.74 -4.26 -6.40
C ASN A 32 9.22 -4.35 -6.60
N VAL A 33 8.51 -5.05 -5.73
CA VAL A 33 7.03 -5.09 -5.76
C VAL A 33 6.46 -3.70 -5.48
N VAL A 34 6.99 -3.00 -4.45
CA VAL A 34 6.58 -1.62 -4.15
C VAL A 34 6.87 -0.67 -5.31
N TYR A 35 8.03 -0.80 -5.95
CA TYR A 35 8.37 -0.05 -7.17
C TYR A 35 7.37 -0.33 -8.31
N GLN A 36 6.94 -1.58 -8.49
CA GLN A 36 5.96 -1.94 -9.52
C GLN A 36 4.56 -1.38 -9.25
N TRP A 37 4.16 -1.23 -7.98
CA TRP A 37 2.94 -0.50 -7.61
C TRP A 37 3.04 0.98 -7.95
N LEU A 38 4.13 1.64 -7.56
CA LEU A 38 4.35 3.06 -7.79
C LEU A 38 4.50 3.41 -9.28
N SER A 39 5.15 2.54 -10.05
CA SER A 39 5.28 2.71 -11.50
C SER A 39 4.00 2.36 -12.28
N GLY A 40 2.95 1.87 -11.61
CA GLY A 40 1.69 1.47 -12.23
C GLY A 40 1.77 0.19 -13.08
N ARG A 41 2.91 -0.52 -13.06
CA ARG A 41 3.08 -1.83 -13.71
C ARG A 41 2.19 -2.89 -13.07
N ILE A 42 2.06 -2.85 -11.74
CA ILE A 42 1.07 -3.62 -11.00
C ILE A 42 -0.05 -2.68 -10.58
N LYS A 43 -1.27 -2.98 -11.02
CA LYS A 43 -2.46 -2.14 -10.78
C LYS A 43 -3.29 -2.58 -9.58
N SER A 44 -2.97 -3.69 -8.94
CA SER A 44 -3.67 -4.23 -7.77
C SER A 44 -2.71 -4.71 -6.68
N ILE A 45 -3.12 -4.57 -5.43
CA ILE A 45 -2.39 -5.11 -4.27
C ILE A 45 -3.04 -6.43 -3.88
N ASP A 46 -2.25 -7.50 -3.78
CA ASP A 46 -2.71 -8.82 -3.29
C ASP A 46 -3.18 -8.72 -1.83
N ALA A 47 -4.23 -9.47 -1.49
CA ALA A 47 -4.84 -9.45 -0.17
C ALA A 47 -3.83 -9.70 0.97
N ARG A 48 -2.81 -10.54 0.75
CA ARG A 48 -1.77 -10.83 1.75
C ARG A 48 -0.99 -9.58 2.16
N TYR A 49 -0.71 -8.68 1.21
CA TYR A 49 -0.04 -7.41 1.53
C TYR A 49 -1.01 -6.42 2.17
N ALA A 50 -2.25 -6.37 1.69
CA ALA A 50 -3.28 -5.46 2.22
C ALA A 50 -3.60 -5.76 3.69
N PHE A 51 -3.77 -7.04 4.06
CA PHE A 51 -4.00 -7.43 5.45
C PHE A 51 -2.80 -7.11 6.34
N LYS A 52 -1.57 -7.35 5.88
CA LYS A 52 -0.38 -6.96 6.66
C LYS A 52 -0.30 -5.45 6.89
N ILE A 53 -0.66 -4.63 5.91
CA ILE A 53 -0.73 -3.18 6.09
C ILE A 53 -1.82 -2.83 7.11
N GLU A 54 -3.01 -3.43 7.01
CA GLU A 54 -4.10 -3.19 7.96
C GLU A 54 -3.76 -3.63 9.39
N ASP A 55 -3.01 -4.72 9.57
CA ASP A 55 -2.57 -5.20 10.88
C ASP A 55 -1.56 -4.24 11.53
N ASN A 56 -0.70 -3.60 10.74
CA ASN A 56 0.39 -2.75 11.23
C ASN A 56 0.08 -1.25 11.17
N THR A 57 -1.07 -0.87 10.61
CA THR A 57 -1.44 0.53 10.39
C THR A 57 -2.94 0.77 10.61
N GLU A 58 -3.36 2.02 10.44
CA GLU A 58 -4.76 2.42 10.48
C GLU A 58 -5.49 2.22 9.14
N PHE A 59 -4.81 1.81 8.06
CA PHE A 59 -5.43 1.70 6.74
C PHE A 59 -6.28 0.45 6.56
N SER A 60 -7.44 0.60 5.92
CA SER A 60 -8.32 -0.54 5.65
C SER A 60 -7.85 -1.35 4.45
N ALA A 61 -7.82 -2.68 4.59
CA ALA A 61 -7.47 -3.60 3.50
C ALA A 61 -8.40 -3.45 2.29
N ARG A 62 -9.71 -3.22 2.52
CA ARG A 62 -10.69 -2.99 1.44
C ARG A 62 -10.31 -1.79 0.59
N TRP A 63 -9.94 -0.68 1.25
CA TRP A 63 -9.53 0.53 0.56
C TRP A 63 -8.19 0.37 -0.16
N ILE A 64 -7.23 -0.34 0.45
CA ILE A 64 -5.92 -0.61 -0.17
C ILE A 64 -6.07 -1.34 -1.51
N MET A 65 -6.87 -2.41 -1.52
CA MET A 65 -7.04 -3.27 -2.69
C MET A 65 -7.91 -2.63 -3.77
N LEU A 66 -9.07 -2.09 -3.37
CA LEU A 66 -10.12 -1.69 -4.30
C LEU A 66 -10.18 -0.18 -4.51
N GLY A 67 -9.61 0.62 -3.61
CA GLY A 67 -9.81 2.07 -3.57
C GLY A 67 -11.19 2.49 -3.08
N GLU A 68 -11.96 1.56 -2.53
CA GLU A 68 -13.33 1.77 -2.09
C GLU A 68 -13.46 1.66 -0.57
N GLY A 69 -14.50 2.32 -0.03
CA GLY A 69 -14.79 2.30 1.41
C GLY A 69 -13.96 3.31 2.20
N LYS A 70 -13.91 3.12 3.52
CA LYS A 70 -13.17 4.01 4.42
C LYS A 70 -11.68 3.80 4.23
N ILE A 71 -10.93 4.91 4.18
CA ILE A 71 -9.46 4.88 4.09
C ILE A 71 -8.87 4.23 5.35
N LYS A 72 -9.43 4.55 6.52
CA LYS A 72 -8.98 4.10 7.82
C LYS A 72 -10.03 3.24 8.53
N LYS A 73 -9.58 2.27 9.31
CA LYS A 73 -10.44 1.38 10.12
C LYS A 73 -11.05 2.09 11.32
#